data_AF-A0A3C2B1P9-F1
#
_entry.id   AF-A0A3C2B1P9-F1
#
_cell.length_a   1.000
_cell.length_b   1.000
_cell.length_c   1.000
_cell.angle_alpha   90.00
_cell.angle_beta   90.00
_cell.angle_gamma   90.00
#
_symmetry.space_group_name_H-M   'P 1'
#
loop_
_entity.id
_entity.type
_entity.pdbx_description
1 polymer ?
#
loop_
_entity_poly.entity_id
_entity_poly.type
_entity_poly.pdbx_seq_one_letter_code
_entity_poly.pdbx_strand_id
1 'polypeptide(L)' 'PFDEADLPEGADDATRISWAVAISDDYDDAEPRVVLTVEEVGRPGEGLVGHFTPDMARRLRAALHDALREVGEPPGP' A
#
# COMPACT_ATOMS: atom_id res chain seq x y z
N PRO A 1 5.71 5.06 5.50
CA PRO A 1 4.59 5.84 6.06
C PRO A 1 4.54 7.22 5.41
N PHE A 2 3.35 7.75 5.17
CA PHE A 2 3.15 9.06 4.56
C PHE A 2 3.25 10.16 5.62
N ASP A 3 4.00 11.22 5.35
CA ASP A 3 4.09 12.42 6.19
C ASP A 3 3.36 13.60 5.54
N GLU A 4 2.94 14.58 6.35
CA GLU A 4 2.26 15.78 5.85
C GLU A 4 3.19 16.62 4.97
N ALA A 5 4.50 16.60 5.25
CA ALA A 5 5.51 17.25 4.41
C ALA A 5 5.68 16.60 3.02
N ASP A 6 5.15 15.39 2.80
CA ASP A 6 5.16 14.72 1.50
C ASP A 6 4.03 15.23 0.57
N LEU A 7 3.12 16.07 1.08
CA LEU A 7 2.01 16.61 0.30
C LEU A 7 2.44 17.76 -0.61
N PRO A 8 2.00 17.78 -1.88
CA PRO A 8 2.14 18.97 -2.71
C PRO A 8 1.23 20.08 -2.18
N GLU A 9 1.61 21.34 -2.44
CA GLU A 9 0.78 22.50 -2.09
C GLU A 9 -0.63 22.37 -2.69
N GLY A 10 -1.65 22.62 -1.87
CA GLY A 10 -3.06 22.56 -2.27
C GLY A 10 -3.71 21.18 -2.21
N ALA A 11 -3.04 20.17 -1.67
CA ALA A 11 -3.64 18.86 -1.38
C ALA A 11 -4.37 18.84 -0.02
N ASP A 12 -5.25 19.82 0.21
CA ASP A 12 -5.89 20.08 1.50
C ASP A 12 -6.83 18.95 1.98
N ASP A 13 -7.31 18.12 1.05
CA ASP A 13 -8.19 16.97 1.35
C ASP A 13 -7.41 15.67 1.62
N ALA A 14 -6.08 15.70 1.54
CA ALA A 14 -5.28 14.50 1.70
C ALA A 14 -5.19 14.06 3.17
N THR A 15 -5.45 12.78 3.42
CA THR A 15 -5.36 12.20 4.76
C THR A 15 -3.99 11.56 4.97
N ARG A 16 -3.38 11.83 6.12
CA ARG A 16 -2.12 11.19 6.49
C ARG A 16 -2.34 9.70 6.74
N ILE A 17 -1.63 8.84 6.00
CA ILE A 17 -1.74 7.39 6.13
C ILE A 17 -0.45 6.71 6.62
N SER A 18 -0.63 5.66 7.39
CA SER A 18 0.39 4.64 7.64
C SER A 18 0.09 3.40 6.81
N TRP A 19 1.13 2.65 6.45
CA TRP A 19 0.97 1.40 5.73
C TRP A 19 1.98 0.36 6.23
N ALA A 20 1.58 -0.91 6.15
CA ALA A 20 2.41 -2.04 6.49
C ALA A 20 2.13 -3.21 5.53
N VAL A 21 3.18 -3.99 5.25
CA VAL A 21 3.08 -5.23 4.48
C VAL A 21 3.49 -6.38 5.38
N ALA A 22 2.63 -7.40 5.47
CA ALA A 22 2.87 -8.64 6.20
C ALA A 22 2.65 -9.85 5.29
N ILE A 23 3.08 -11.02 5.77
CA ILE A 23 2.78 -12.31 5.15
C ILE A 23 1.94 -13.09 6.16
N SER A 24 0.87 -13.70 5.67
CA SER A 24 -0.01 -14.55 6.46
C SER A 24 -0.26 -15.83 5.68
N ASP A 25 -0.29 -16.96 6.35
CA ASP A 25 -0.62 -18.29 5.81
C ASP A 25 -1.81 -18.93 6.56
N ASP A 26 -2.44 -18.17 7.44
CA ASP A 26 -3.56 -18.60 8.30
C ASP A 26 -4.89 -18.55 7.51
N TYR A 27 -5.00 -19.42 6.51
CA TYR A 27 -6.21 -19.59 5.69
C TYR A 27 -6.53 -21.07 5.53
N ASP A 28 -7.82 -21.36 5.32
CA ASP A 28 -8.30 -22.73 5.10
C ASP A 28 -7.72 -23.39 3.83
N ASP A 29 -7.27 -22.59 2.87
CA ASP A 29 -6.65 -23.07 1.63
C ASP A 29 -5.14 -23.35 1.75
N ALA A 30 -4.56 -23.08 2.94
CA ALA A 30 -3.13 -23.21 3.23
C ALA A 30 -2.20 -22.46 2.26
N GLU A 31 -2.71 -21.46 1.53
CA GLU A 31 -1.90 -20.64 0.64
C GLU A 31 -1.50 -19.32 1.31
N PRO A 32 -0.20 -18.95 1.29
CA PRO A 32 0.21 -17.67 1.84
C PRO A 32 -0.35 -16.49 1.03
N ARG A 33 -0.64 -15.41 1.75
CA ARG A 33 -1.12 -14.13 1.24
C ARG A 33 -0.19 -13.00 1.67
N VAL A 34 0.00 -12.04 0.77
CA VAL A 34 0.56 -10.73 1.13
C VAL A 34 -0.57 -9.91 1.72
N VAL A 35 -0.39 -9.41 2.93
CA VAL A 35 -1.38 -8.57 3.62
C VAL A 35 -0.90 -7.13 3.58
N LEU A 36 -1.65 -6.26 2.92
CA LEU A 36 -1.40 -4.81 2.92
C LEU A 36 -2.42 -4.14 3.83
N THR A 37 -1.92 -3.46 4.85
CA THR A 37 -2.72 -2.62 5.73
C THR A 37 -2.45 -1.16 5.39
N VAL A 38 -3.51 -0.36 5.26
CA VAL A 38 -3.45 1.10 5.09
C VAL A 38 -4.42 1.74 6.07
N GLU A 39 -3.93 2.60 6.96
CA GLU A 39 -4.75 3.25 8.00
C GLU A 39 -4.46 4.74 8.11
N GLU A 40 -5.45 5.53 8.50
CA GLU A 40 -5.26 6.93 8.89
C GLU A 40 -4.40 7.01 10.16
N VAL A 41 -3.40 7.90 10.15
CA VAL A 41 -2.55 8.13 11.32
C VAL A 41 -3.39 8.72 12.45
N GLY A 42 -3.33 8.09 13.62
CA GLY A 42 -4.11 8.50 14.80
C GLY A 42 -5.48 7.84 14.91
N ARG A 43 -5.89 7.01 13.94
CA ARG A 43 -7.13 6.21 13.96
C ARG A 43 -6.86 4.72 13.71
N PRO A 44 -6.15 4.05 14.62
CA PRO A 44 -5.82 2.64 14.45
C PRO A 44 -7.09 1.78 14.42
N GLY A 45 -7.13 0.80 13.52
CA GLY A 45 -8.25 -0.14 13.37
C GLY A 45 -9.41 0.35 12.51
N GLU A 46 -9.33 1.57 11.96
CA GLU A 46 -10.34 2.14 11.05
C GLU A 46 -9.92 2.05 9.57
N GLY A 47 -8.73 1.50 9.29
CA GLY A 47 -8.20 1.40 7.93
C GLY A 47 -8.72 0.21 7.11
N LEU A 48 -8.09 0.00 5.95
CA LEU A 48 -8.36 -1.11 5.06
C LEU A 48 -7.24 -2.15 5.15
N VAL A 49 -7.63 -3.42 5.16
CA VAL A 49 -6.72 -4.56 5.10
C VAL A 49 -7.06 -5.38 3.86
N GLY A 50 -6.10 -5.48 2.95
CA GLY A 50 -6.21 -6.29 1.74
C GLY A 50 -5.38 -7.55 1.83
N HIS A 51 -5.97 -8.69 1.52
CA HIS A 51 -5.31 -9.99 1.46
C HIS A 51 -5.11 -10.39 -0.01
N PHE A 52 -3.86 -10.44 -0.44
CA PHE A 52 -3.50 -10.60 -1.84
C PHE A 52 -2.89 -11.97 -2.08
N THR A 53 -3.41 -12.68 -3.08
CA THR A 53 -2.68 -13.80 -3.68
C THR A 53 -1.38 -13.28 -4.31
N PRO A 54 -0.38 -14.15 -4.57
CA PRO A 54 0.85 -13.74 -5.24
C PRO A 54 0.61 -13.00 -6.57
N ASP A 55 -0.40 -13.40 -7.34
CA ASP A 55 -0.74 -12.75 -8.61
C ASP A 55 -1.32 -11.36 -8.42
N MET A 56 -2.20 -11.16 -7.43
CA MET A 56 -2.73 -9.83 -7.14
C MET A 56 -1.63 -8.89 -6.63
N ALA A 57 -0.70 -9.39 -5.80
CA ALA A 57 0.44 -8.63 -5.31
C ALA A 57 1.38 -8.19 -6.45
N ARG A 58 1.62 -9.07 -7.45
CA ARG A 58 2.40 -8.70 -8.65
C ARG A 58 1.73 -7.60 -9.46
N ARG A 59 0.39 -7.62 -9.59
CA ARG A 59 -0.36 -6.56 -10.28
C ARG A 59 -0.26 -5.22 -9.55
N LEU A 60 -0.35 -5.21 -8.22
CA LEU A 60 -0.13 -4.01 -7.42
C LEU A 60 1.29 -3.46 -7.61
N ARG A 61 2.31 -4.33 -7.57
CA ARG A 61 3.70 -3.93 -7.82
C ARG A 61 3.87 -3.32 -9.22
N ALA A 62 3.29 -3.92 -10.25
CA ALA A 62 3.35 -3.38 -11.61
C ALA A 62 2.70 -2.00 -11.72
N ALA A 63 1.54 -1.80 -11.10
CA ALA A 63 0.87 -0.49 -11.08
C ALA A 63 1.73 0.59 -10.40
N LEU A 64 2.40 0.26 -9.29
CA LEU A 64 3.31 1.19 -8.61
C LEU A 64 4.56 1.50 -9.46
N HIS A 65 5.14 0.47 -10.09
CA HIS A 65 6.26 0.62 -11.01
C HIS A 65 5.91 1.57 -12.17
N ASP A 66 4.76 1.38 -12.80
CA ASP A 66 4.31 2.22 -13.92
C ASP A 66 4.02 3.66 -13.47
N ALA A 67 3.43 3.84 -12.29
CA ALA A 67 3.20 5.16 -11.71
C ALA A 67 4.51 5.92 -11.44
N LEU A 68 5.53 5.25 -10.87
CA LEU A 68 6.85 5.85 -10.64
C LEU A 68 7.51 6.29 -11.95
N ARG A 69 7.44 5.45 -12.98
CA ARG A 69 7.96 5.78 -14.30
C ARG A 69 7.26 7.02 -14.89
N GLU A 70 5.94 7.11 -14.74
CA GLU A 70 5.14 8.23 -15.29
C GLU A 70 5.49 9.56 -14.63
N VAL A 71 5.76 9.57 -13.32
CA VAL A 71 6.21 10.78 -12.61
C VAL A 71 7.70 11.08 -12.79
N GLY A 72 8.41 10.30 -13.62
CA GLY A 72 9.82 10.52 -13.95
C GLY A 72 10.83 9.93 -12.97
N GLU A 73 10.38 9.11 -12.02
CA GLU A 73 11.23 8.47 -11.01
C GLU A 73 11.74 7.10 -11.46
N PRO A 74 12.91 6.64 -10.97
CA PRO A 74 13.37 5.27 -11.20
C PRO A 74 12.39 4.27 -10.55
N PRO A 75 11.73 3.41 -11.34
CA PRO A 75 10.63 2.59 -10.81
C PRO A 75 11.08 1.35 -10.03
N GLY A 76 12.39 1.08 -10.01
CA GLY A 76 12.95 -0.13 -9.40
C GLY A 76 12.75 -1.39 -10.26
N PRO A 77 13.19 -2.56 -9.76
CA PRO A 77 13.06 -3.85 -10.45
C PRO A 77 11.66 -4.46 -10.41
#